data_AF-A0A645HXI8-F1
#
_entry.id   AF-A0A645HXI8-F1
#
_cell.length_a   1.000
_cell.length_b   1.000
_cell.length_c   1.000
_cell.angle_alpha   90.00
_cell.angle_beta   90.00
_cell.angle_gamma   90.00
#
_symmetry.space_group_name_H-M   'P 1'
#
loop_
_entity.id
_entity.type
_entity.pdbx_description
1 polymer ?
#
loop_
_entity_poly.entity_id
_entity_poly.type
_entity_poly.pdbx_seq_one_letter_code
_entity_poly.pdbx_strand_id
1 'polypeptide(L)'
;MERADERLARNMTLYKQRQMIVEHPFGTIKRTMGYTHFLLRGIEKVRGEAVMHCLMYNLKRVLKILGMDKLMAAIRKFSVFTSKIAAVSFRIQLFRLITLENMTVFAQPDVPAVLEKKPNRLISAKKGTSLTSP
;
A
#
# COMPACT_ATOMS: atom_id res chain seq x y z
N MET A 1 -16.32 23.29 -3.53
CA MET A 1 -15.68 24.31 -4.40
C MET A 1 -14.92 25.31 -3.55
N GLU A 2 -15.57 25.96 -2.59
CA GLU A 2 -15.01 26.99 -1.70
C GLU A 2 -13.59 26.71 -1.13
N ARG A 3 -13.36 25.55 -0.49
CA ARG A 3 -12.02 25.18 0.04
C ARG A 3 -10.92 25.03 -1.02
N ALA A 4 -11.27 24.75 -2.27
CA ALA A 4 -10.32 24.66 -3.37
C ALA A 4 -9.99 26.05 -3.91
N ASP A 5 -11.00 26.92 -4.00
CA ASP A 5 -10.89 28.30 -4.46
C ASP A 5 -10.04 29.13 -3.46
N GLU A 6 -10.24 28.93 -2.16
CA GLU A 6 -9.40 29.51 -1.11
C GLU A 6 -7.92 29.06 -1.19
N ARG A 7 -7.67 27.82 -1.64
CA ARG A 7 -6.30 27.29 -1.82
C ARG A 7 -5.64 27.88 -3.05
N LEU A 8 -6.40 28.08 -4.11
CA LEU A 8 -5.98 28.74 -5.33
C LEU A 8 -5.65 30.22 -5.07
N ALA A 9 -6.54 30.93 -4.37
CA ALA A 9 -6.34 32.34 -4.02
C ALA A 9 -5.05 32.56 -3.21
N ARG A 10 -4.78 31.69 -2.22
CA ARG A 10 -3.55 31.76 -1.40
C ARG A 10 -2.26 31.39 -2.14
N ASN A 11 -2.33 30.65 -3.24
CA ASN A 11 -1.14 30.10 -3.94
C ASN A 11 -1.16 30.37 -5.45
N MET A 12 -1.67 31.52 -5.86
CA MET A 12 -1.92 31.85 -7.26
C MET A 12 -0.65 31.79 -8.13
N THR A 13 0.49 32.23 -7.60
CA THR A 13 1.78 32.22 -8.31
C THR A 13 2.24 30.80 -8.63
N LEU A 14 2.15 29.88 -7.65
CA LEU A 14 2.46 28.46 -7.83
C LEU A 14 1.53 27.80 -8.85
N TYR A 15 0.24 28.16 -8.84
CA TYR A 15 -0.72 27.64 -9.81
C TYR A 15 -0.38 28.06 -11.24
N LYS A 16 -0.04 29.33 -11.46
CA LYS A 16 0.42 29.84 -12.76
C LYS A 16 1.67 29.11 -13.26
N GLN A 17 2.64 28.88 -12.37
CA GLN A 17 3.85 28.11 -12.70
C GLN A 17 3.52 26.67 -13.12
N ARG A 18 2.68 25.98 -12.36
CA ARG A 18 2.24 24.62 -12.70
C ARG A 18 1.54 24.57 -14.04
N GLN A 19 0.67 25.54 -14.33
CA GLN A 19 -0.01 25.64 -15.61
C GLN A 19 0.98 25.77 -16.77
N MET A 20 1.98 26.66 -16.66
CA MET A 20 3.02 26.80 -17.68
C MET A 20 3.82 25.51 -17.90
N ILE A 21 4.21 24.83 -16.81
CA ILE A 21 4.98 23.58 -16.87
C ILE A 21 4.20 22.46 -17.56
N VAL A 22 2.89 22.42 -17.32
CA VAL A 22 1.99 21.35 -17.77
C VAL A 22 1.48 21.59 -19.20
N GLU A 23 1.42 22.84 -19.66
CA GLU A 23 1.00 23.17 -21.03
C GLU A 23 1.94 22.57 -22.09
N HIS A 24 3.25 22.67 -21.87
CA HIS A 24 4.26 22.15 -22.80
C HIS A 24 4.19 20.62 -23.05
N PRO A 25 4.13 19.73 -22.03
CA PRO A 25 3.99 18.30 -22.24
C PRO A 25 2.65 17.95 -22.89
N PHE A 26 1.55 18.59 -22.52
CA PHE A 26 0.26 18.36 -23.19
C PHE A 26 0.29 18.77 -24.66
N GLY A 27 0.91 19.90 -24.99
CA GLY A 27 1.12 20.32 -26.38
C GLY A 27 1.96 19.31 -27.16
N THR A 28 3.00 18.76 -26.55
CA THR A 28 3.85 17.74 -27.19
C THR A 28 3.12 16.42 -27.43
N ILE A 29 2.37 15.94 -26.43
CA ILE A 29 1.59 14.70 -26.57
C ILE A 29 0.53 14.86 -27.68
N LYS A 30 -0.22 15.96 -27.67
CA LYS A 30 -1.30 16.15 -28.64
C LYS A 30 -0.80 16.43 -30.07
N ARG A 31 0.21 17.31 -30.23
CA ARG A 31 0.68 17.73 -31.57
C ARG A 31 1.75 16.81 -32.16
N THR A 32 2.74 16.40 -31.36
CA THR A 32 3.89 15.64 -31.87
C THR A 32 3.63 14.14 -31.90
N MET A 33 2.84 13.61 -30.97
CA MET A 33 2.47 12.18 -30.98
C MET A 33 1.16 11.91 -31.75
N GLY A 34 0.51 12.95 -32.30
CA GLY A 34 -0.72 12.81 -33.08
C GLY A 34 -1.96 12.41 -32.25
N TYR A 35 -1.88 12.52 -30.92
CA TYR A 35 -2.94 12.09 -30.02
C TYR A 35 -4.11 13.08 -30.04
N THR A 36 -5.02 12.86 -30.98
CA THR A 36 -6.21 13.69 -31.21
C THR A 36 -7.50 12.99 -30.79
N HIS A 37 -7.50 11.65 -30.79
CA HIS A 37 -8.64 10.80 -30.48
C HIS A 37 -8.19 9.56 -29.71
N PHE A 38 -9.09 9.03 -28.89
CA PHE A 38 -8.90 7.74 -28.22
C PHE A 38 -9.32 6.61 -29.16
N LEU A 39 -8.53 5.55 -29.21
CA LEU A 39 -8.87 4.36 -29.99
C LEU A 39 -9.89 3.49 -29.25
N LEU A 40 -9.85 3.47 -27.92
CA LEU A 40 -10.71 2.63 -27.11
C LEU A 40 -12.03 3.34 -26.74
N ARG A 41 -13.08 2.54 -26.54
CA ARG A 41 -14.39 2.99 -26.04
C ARG A 41 -14.61 2.52 -24.60
N GLY A 42 -15.20 3.39 -23.79
CA GLY A 42 -15.49 3.14 -22.36
C GLY A 42 -14.45 3.77 -21.43
N ILE A 43 -14.92 4.34 -20.31
CA ILE A 43 -14.12 5.21 -19.41
C ILE A 43 -12.89 4.49 -18.87
N GLU A 44 -13.00 3.23 -18.46
CA GLU A 44 -11.87 2.48 -17.90
C GLU A 44 -10.75 2.27 -18.92
N LYS A 45 -11.11 1.91 -20.15
CA LYS A 45 -10.16 1.64 -21.23
C LYS A 45 -9.48 2.93 -21.71
N VAL A 46 -10.26 3.99 -21.89
CA VAL A 46 -9.80 5.35 -22.22
C VAL A 46 -8.83 5.87 -21.16
N ARG A 47 -9.09 5.61 -19.87
CA ARG A 47 -8.18 5.97 -18.79
C ARG A 47 -6.84 5.24 -18.91
N GLY A 48 -6.87 3.95 -19.21
CA GLY A 48 -5.65 3.18 -19.48
C GLY A 48 -4.85 3.77 -20.65
N GLU A 49 -5.53 4.10 -21.75
CA GLU A 49 -4.92 4.73 -22.92
C GLU A 49 -4.27 6.08 -22.57
N ALA A 50 -4.96 6.96 -21.82
CA ALA A 50 -4.41 8.24 -21.39
C ALA A 50 -3.14 8.08 -20.53
N VAL A 51 -3.13 7.11 -19.61
CA VAL A 51 -1.97 6.82 -18.76
C VAL A 51 -0.79 6.32 -19.59
N MET A 52 -1.05 5.45 -20.57
CA MET A 52 -0.01 4.95 -21.47
C MET A 52 0.65 6.07 -22.29
N HIS A 53 -0.13 7.03 -22.80
CA HIS A 53 0.42 8.19 -23.49
C HIS A 53 1.33 9.05 -22.59
N CYS A 54 0.90 9.32 -21.35
CA CYS A 54 1.72 10.01 -20.36
C CYS A 54 3.01 9.25 -20.03
N LEU A 55 2.95 7.92 -19.92
CA LEU A 55 4.11 7.07 -19.67
C LEU A 55 5.11 7.15 -20.83
N MET A 56 4.64 7.04 -22.08
CA MET A 56 5.49 7.13 -23.26
C MET A 56 6.17 8.49 -23.37
N TYR A 57 5.46 9.59 -23.07
CA TYR A 57 6.07 10.91 -22.99
C TYR A 57 7.16 10.98 -21.93
N ASN A 58 6.90 10.46 -20.73
CA ASN A 58 7.87 10.45 -19.65
C ASN A 58 9.11 9.63 -20.01
N LEU A 59 8.95 8.46 -20.64
CA LEU A 59 10.06 7.63 -21.09
C LEU A 59 10.89 8.34 -22.17
N LYS A 60 10.25 8.94 -23.17
CA LYS A 60 10.93 9.72 -24.21
C LYS A 60 11.71 10.89 -23.62
N ARG A 61 11.15 11.56 -22.60
CA ARG A 61 11.81 12.67 -21.90
C ARG A 61 13.01 12.20 -21.08
N VAL A 62 12.89 11.08 -20.37
CA VAL A 62 14.00 10.45 -19.63
C VAL A 62 15.13 10.09 -20.58
N LEU A 63 14.84 9.47 -21.71
CA LEU A 63 15.84 9.14 -22.73
C LEU A 63 16.53 10.39 -23.27
N LYS A 64 15.79 11.48 -23.49
CA LYS A 64 16.36 12.74 -23.97
C LYS A 64 17.27 13.45 -22.94
N ILE A 65 16.94 13.36 -21.65
CA ILE A 65 17.70 14.04 -20.58
C ILE A 65 18.90 13.20 -20.13
N LEU A 66 18.71 11.90 -19.90
CA LEU A 66 19.74 11.03 -19.34
C LEU A 66 20.58 10.32 -20.41
N GLY A 67 20.03 10.07 -21.59
CA GLY A 67 20.63 9.19 -22.59
C GLY A 67 20.44 7.70 -22.28
N MET A 68 20.64 6.85 -23.31
CA MET A 68 20.42 5.41 -23.22
C MET A 68 21.37 4.72 -22.23
N ASP A 69 22.64 5.10 -22.25
CA ASP A 69 23.69 4.42 -21.48
C ASP A 69 23.48 4.56 -19.97
N LYS A 70 23.13 5.77 -19.51
CA LYS A 70 22.86 6.04 -18.10
C LYS A 70 21.58 5.34 -17.63
N LEU A 71 20.57 5.26 -18.49
CA LEU A 71 19.33 4.54 -18.19
C LEU A 71 19.60 3.04 -18.02
N MET A 72 20.37 2.44 -18.92
CA MET A 72 20.74 1.02 -18.82
C MET A 72 21.58 0.72 -17.59
N ALA A 73 22.53 1.60 -17.24
CA ALA A 73 23.30 1.47 -16.01
C ALA A 73 22.41 1.54 -14.76
N ALA A 74 21.44 2.45 -14.73
CA ALA A 74 20.48 2.57 -13.63
C ALA A 74 19.60 1.32 -13.49
N ILE A 75 19.10 0.78 -14.61
CA ILE A 75 18.28 -0.44 -14.62
C ILE A 75 19.09 -1.64 -14.12
N ARG A 76 20.34 -1.81 -14.59
CA ARG A 76 21.24 -2.88 -14.11
C ARG A 76 21.49 -2.78 -12.61
N LYS A 77 21.75 -1.56 -12.09
CA LYS A 77 21.94 -1.32 -10.66
C LYS A 77 20.68 -1.66 -9.86
N PHE A 78 19.49 -1.33 -10.39
CA PHE A 78 18.21 -1.67 -9.79
C PHE A 78 17.98 -3.20 -9.74
N SER A 79 18.32 -3.94 -10.80
CA SER A 79 18.20 -5.40 -10.83
C SER A 79 19.07 -6.09 -9.77
N VAL A 80 20.27 -5.59 -9.52
CA VAL A 80 21.14 -6.14 -8.46
C VAL A 80 20.58 -5.85 -7.07
N PHE A 81 19.94 -4.69 -6.90
CA PHE A 81 19.30 -4.30 -5.65
C PHE A 81 18.09 -5.18 -5.31
N THR A 82 17.24 -5.50 -6.30
CA THR A 82 16.07 -6.39 -6.08
C THR A 82 16.51 -7.81 -5.71
N SER A 83 17.55 -8.35 -6.35
CA SER A 83 18.11 -9.66 -5.98
C SER A 83 18.66 -9.70 -4.56
N LYS A 84 19.30 -8.62 -4.10
CA LYS A 84 19.79 -8.50 -2.71
C LYS A 84 18.66 -8.48 -1.70
N ILE A 85 17.59 -7.71 -1.96
CA ILE A 85 16.41 -7.67 -1.08
C ILE A 85 15.71 -9.02 -1.04
N ALA A 86 15.52 -9.68 -2.19
CA ALA A 86 14.92 -11.00 -2.26
C ALA A 86 15.72 -12.04 -1.46
N ALA A 87 17.05 -12.00 -1.54
CA ALA A 87 17.92 -12.87 -0.75
C ALA A 87 17.79 -12.62 0.76
N VAL A 88 17.66 -11.36 1.19
CA VAL A 88 17.42 -11.03 2.61
C VAL A 88 16.04 -11.51 3.06
N SER A 89 15.00 -11.29 2.25
CA SER A 89 13.64 -11.77 2.53
C SER A 89 13.58 -13.29 2.66
N PHE A 90 14.28 -14.01 1.78
CA PHE A 90 14.42 -15.47 1.84
C PHE A 90 15.15 -15.93 3.11
N ARG A 91 16.23 -15.24 3.50
CA ARG A 91 16.97 -15.55 4.76
C ARG A 91 16.10 -15.35 6.01
N ILE A 92 15.29 -14.29 6.04
CA ILE A 92 14.35 -14.03 7.13
C ILE A 92 13.26 -15.11 7.18
N GLN A 93 12.72 -15.51 6.03
CA GLN A 93 11.74 -16.60 5.93
C GLN A 93 12.31 -17.93 6.43
N LEU A 94 13.55 -18.26 6.04
CA LEU A 94 14.25 -19.47 6.48
C LEU A 94 14.52 -19.47 7.99
N PHE A 95 14.94 -18.34 8.57
CA PHE A 95 15.16 -18.18 10.01
C PHE A 95 13.87 -18.36 10.84
N ARG A 96 12.75 -17.87 10.30
CA ARG A 96 11.41 -18.04 10.91
C ARG A 96 10.96 -19.51 10.90
N LEU A 97 11.30 -20.27 9.86
CA LEU A 97 10.99 -21.71 9.76
C LEU A 97 11.73 -22.51 10.85
N ILE A 98 13.03 -22.24 11.02
CA ILE A 98 13.89 -22.91 12.01
C ILE A 98 13.42 -22.64 13.45
N THR A 99 12.96 -21.42 13.73
CA THR A 99 12.50 -21.04 15.08
C THR A 99 11.16 -21.69 15.45
N LEU A 100 10.30 -21.98 14.45
CA LEU A 100 9.02 -22.65 14.67
C LEU A 100 9.19 -24.14 14.98
N GLU A 101 10.12 -24.84 14.33
CA GLU A 101 10.44 -26.25 14.66
C GLU A 101 10.96 -26.37 16.11
N ASN A 102 11.83 -25.46 16.55
CA ASN A 102 12.41 -25.48 17.90
C ASN A 102 11.38 -25.21 19.01
N MET A 103 10.24 -24.56 18.71
CA MET A 103 9.17 -24.31 19.67
C MET A 103 8.21 -25.51 19.81
N THR A 104 8.06 -26.32 18.76
CA THR A 104 7.22 -27.54 18.82
C THR A 104 7.85 -28.68 19.62
N VAL A 105 9.18 -28.75 19.71
CA VAL A 105 9.89 -29.79 20.46
C VAL A 105 9.79 -29.60 21.98
N PHE A 106 9.57 -28.37 22.47
CA PHE A 106 9.41 -28.09 23.91
C PHE A 106 7.97 -28.31 24.45
N ALA A 107 7.01 -28.64 23.59
CA ALA A 107 5.58 -28.72 23.92
C ALA A 107 5.04 -30.16 24.01
N GLN A 108 5.78 -31.08 24.63
CA GLN A 108 5.24 -32.35 25.14
C GLN A 108 5.22 -32.32 26.67
N PRO A 109 4.14 -31.83 27.31
CA PRO A 109 3.85 -32.22 28.69
C PRO A 109 3.08 -33.55 28.67
N ASP A 110 3.77 -34.61 29.05
CA ASP A 110 3.13 -35.82 29.55
C ASP A 110 2.32 -35.49 30.83
N VAL A 111 1.05 -35.95 30.90
CA VAL A 111 0.31 -36.49 32.07
C VAL A 111 -1.22 -36.33 31.87
N PRO A 112 -2.03 -37.41 32.03
CA PRO A 112 -3.42 -37.49 31.58
C PRO A 112 -4.47 -36.84 32.51
N ALA A 113 -5.60 -36.50 31.88
CA ALA A 113 -6.78 -35.84 32.44
C ALA A 113 -7.44 -36.59 33.62
N VAL A 114 -7.42 -35.97 34.79
CA VAL A 114 -8.26 -36.34 35.95
C VAL A 114 -9.17 -35.15 36.29
N LEU A 115 -10.44 -35.31 35.89
CA LEU A 115 -11.66 -34.96 36.62
C LEU A 115 -11.66 -33.70 37.51
N GLU A 116 -12.22 -32.60 37.00
CA GLU A 116 -12.99 -31.68 37.84
C GLU A 116 -14.36 -31.40 37.20
N LYS A 117 -15.40 -32.01 37.79
CA LYS A 117 -16.80 -31.91 37.40
C LYS A 117 -17.42 -30.59 37.88
N LYS A 118 -18.34 -30.09 37.05
CA LYS A 118 -19.26 -28.95 37.19
C LYS A 118 -19.89 -28.72 38.60
N PRO A 119 -20.34 -27.47 38.85
CA PRO A 119 -20.60 -26.89 40.18
C PRO A 119 -21.86 -27.39 40.90
N ASN A 120 -21.77 -27.32 42.22
CA ASN A 120 -22.75 -27.71 43.23
C ASN A 120 -24.16 -27.13 43.02
N ARG A 121 -25.14 -28.00 43.28
CA ARG A 121 -26.57 -27.77 43.20
C ARG A 121 -27.17 -27.70 44.61
N LEU A 122 -27.77 -26.54 44.92
CA LEU A 122 -28.86 -26.28 45.91
C LEU A 122 -28.44 -26.43 47.40
N ILE A 123 -28.98 -25.71 48.39
CA ILE A 123 -30.39 -25.61 48.80
C ILE A 123 -30.60 -24.40 49.76
N SER A 124 -31.64 -23.60 49.49
CA SER A 124 -32.63 -22.94 50.40
C SER A 124 -32.24 -22.23 51.71
N ALA A 125 -32.72 -20.99 51.91
CA ALA A 125 -33.85 -20.64 52.80
C ALA A 125 -33.75 -19.26 53.51
N LYS A 126 -34.86 -18.51 53.42
CA LYS A 126 -35.43 -17.49 54.37
C LYS A 126 -34.64 -16.20 54.70
N LYS A 127 -35.12 -15.02 54.28
CA LYS A 127 -36.14 -14.10 54.88
C LYS A 127 -35.68 -13.40 56.19
N GLY A 128 -35.65 -12.07 56.17
CA GLY A 128 -35.68 -11.22 57.38
C GLY A 128 -35.03 -9.84 57.23
N THR A 129 -35.82 -8.83 56.87
CA THR A 129 -35.47 -7.39 56.82
C THR A 129 -35.66 -6.68 58.16
N SER A 130 -34.80 -5.69 58.41
CA SER A 130 -35.04 -4.38 59.07
C SER A 130 -35.70 -4.29 60.46
N LEU A 131 -34.90 -3.76 61.40
CA LEU A 131 -35.10 -2.49 62.12
C LEU A 131 -36.47 -2.23 62.79
N THR A 132 -36.39 -2.15 64.12
CA THR A 132 -37.32 -1.51 65.04
C THR A 132 -37.26 0.03 64.91
N SER A 133 -38.42 0.65 64.70
CA SER A 133 -38.75 2.06 65.01
C SER A 133 -38.97 2.26 66.52
N PRO A 134 -39.12 3.49 67.07
CA PRO A 134 -39.04 4.83 66.47
C PRO A 134 -37.78 5.63 66.84
#